data_AF-A0A918S606-F1
#
_entry.id   AF-A0A918S606-F1
#
_cell.length_a   1.000
_cell.length_b   1.000
_cell.length_c   1.000
_cell.angle_alpha   90.00
_cell.angle_beta   90.00
_cell.angle_gamma   90.00
#
_symmetry.space_group_name_H-M   'P 1'
#
loop_
_entity.id
_entity.type
_entity.pdbx_description
1 polymer ?
#
loop_
_entity_poly.entity_id
_entity_poly.type
_entity_poly.pdbx_seq_one_letter_code
_entity_poly.pdbx_strand_id
1 'polypeptide(L)'
;MTEREELLLKMYDQLFNDINRHIMVVWQSVGVLVGAFAIFALVEKNVVPIDIASSIILLLCSWLIAHLLDASYWYNRNLVMIANIERQFLDRNDLKEIHYYFGVHRPKNKMIEHLKLQFSLGSGLGAIVLFYHLSEVIIPAIQSKESSLEVINAVPYILVISAAWYLMDLKRKLVKKYEEFLANSPGKDIDASDINYGVGHGH
;
A
#
# COMPACT_ATOMS: atom_id res chain seq x y z
N MET A 1 -1.07 -26.01 -29.59
CA MET A 1 -0.59 -25.40 -28.34
C MET A 1 0.40 -26.36 -27.70
N THR A 2 1.62 -25.90 -27.42
CA THR A 2 2.65 -26.70 -26.74
C THR A 2 2.40 -26.74 -25.23
N GLU A 3 2.96 -27.72 -24.51
CA GLU A 3 2.85 -27.81 -23.04
C GLU A 3 3.33 -26.54 -22.34
N ARG A 4 4.38 -25.90 -22.89
CA ARG A 4 4.89 -24.62 -22.40
C ARG A 4 3.86 -23.50 -22.57
N GLU A 5 3.22 -23.40 -23.73
CA GLU A 5 2.19 -22.39 -23.99
C GLU A 5 1.00 -22.57 -23.04
N GLU A 6 0.56 -23.81 -22.82
CA GLU A 6 -0.50 -24.13 -21.88
C GLU A 6 -0.15 -23.71 -20.45
N LEU A 7 1.07 -24.01 -20.00
CA LEU A 7 1.56 -23.59 -18.68
C LEU A 7 1.54 -22.07 -18.54
N LEU A 8 2.04 -21.34 -19.55
CA LEU A 8 2.11 -19.88 -19.51
C LEU A 8 0.72 -19.23 -19.49
N LEU A 9 -0.24 -19.76 -20.24
CA LEU A 9 -1.63 -19.28 -20.21
C LEU A 9 -2.30 -19.55 -18.85
N LYS A 10 -2.09 -20.74 -18.26
CA LYS A 10 -2.57 -21.02 -16.89
C LYS A 10 -1.95 -20.10 -15.85
N MET A 11 -0.65 -19.79 -15.98
CA MET A 11 0.01 -18.82 -15.12
C MET A 11 -0.56 -17.41 -15.31
N TYR A 12 -0.81 -17.00 -16.55
CA TYR A 12 -1.43 -15.71 -16.88
C TYR A 12 -2.79 -15.58 -16.21
N ASP A 13 -3.68 -16.57 -16.37
CA ASP A 13 -4.99 -16.60 -15.74
C ASP A 13 -4.89 -16.53 -14.20
N GLN A 14 -3.98 -17.32 -13.63
CA GLN A 14 -3.77 -17.30 -12.18
C GLN A 14 -3.29 -15.92 -11.70
N LEU A 15 -2.37 -15.27 -12.41
CA LEU A 15 -1.83 -13.95 -12.06
C LEU A 15 -2.92 -12.86 -12.06
N PHE A 16 -3.86 -12.90 -13.01
CA PHE A 16 -5.00 -11.98 -13.03
C PHE A 16 -5.98 -12.25 -11.89
N ASN A 17 -6.28 -13.53 -11.60
CA ASN A 17 -7.10 -13.90 -10.44
C ASN A 17 -6.48 -13.43 -9.13
N ASP A 18 -5.16 -13.58 -9.04
CA ASP A 18 -4.33 -13.13 -7.94
C ASP A 18 -4.42 -11.60 -7.75
N ILE A 19 -4.31 -10.82 -8.83
CA ILE A 19 -4.52 -9.36 -8.82
C ILE A 19 -5.92 -9.00 -8.32
N ASN A 20 -6.95 -9.65 -8.85
CA ASN A 20 -8.34 -9.39 -8.45
C ASN A 20 -8.55 -9.65 -6.95
N ARG A 21 -7.97 -10.73 -6.42
CA ARG A 21 -8.03 -11.06 -5.00
C ARG A 21 -7.31 -10.02 -4.13
N HIS A 22 -6.16 -9.50 -4.56
CA HIS A 22 -5.44 -8.48 -3.79
C HIS A 22 -6.11 -7.11 -3.82
N ILE A 23 -6.90 -6.79 -4.84
CA ILE A 23 -7.73 -5.56 -4.84
C ILE A 23 -8.80 -5.61 -3.74
N MET A 24 -9.28 -6.80 -3.36
CA MET A 24 -10.26 -6.95 -2.27
C MET A 24 -9.73 -6.54 -0.88
N VAL A 25 -8.41 -6.30 -0.75
CA VAL A 25 -7.77 -5.75 0.45
C VAL A 25 -8.35 -4.37 0.83
N VAL A 26 -9.06 -3.69 -0.09
CA VAL A 26 -9.85 -2.47 0.19
C VAL A 26 -10.73 -2.59 1.44
N TRP A 27 -11.29 -3.77 1.74
CA TRP A 27 -12.14 -3.95 2.92
C TRP A 27 -11.38 -3.77 4.25
N GLN A 28 -10.06 -3.88 4.25
CA GLN A 28 -9.25 -3.65 5.45
C GLN A 28 -9.35 -2.20 5.94
N SER A 29 -9.47 -1.21 5.04
CA SER A 29 -9.61 0.19 5.46
C SER A 29 -10.93 0.46 6.17
N VAL A 30 -12.00 -0.25 5.79
CA VAL A 30 -13.30 -0.20 6.50
C VAL A 30 -13.16 -0.77 7.90
N GLY A 31 -12.43 -1.88 8.05
CA GLY A 31 -12.13 -2.47 9.36
C GLY A 31 -11.40 -1.52 10.29
N VAL A 32 -10.40 -0.78 9.79
CA VAL A 32 -9.69 0.25 10.58
C VAL A 32 -10.63 1.36 11.02
N LEU A 33 -11.50 1.84 10.13
CA LEU A 33 -12.46 2.90 10.46
C LEU A 33 -13.45 2.46 11.55
N VAL A 34 -14.05 1.27 11.39
CA VAL A 34 -14.97 0.70 12.38
C VAL A 34 -14.25 0.46 13.72
N GLY A 35 -13.02 -0.05 13.67
CA GLY A 35 -12.18 -0.24 14.86
C GLY A 35 -11.92 1.08 15.60
N ALA A 36 -11.62 2.16 14.88
CA ALA A 36 -11.41 3.48 15.46
C ALA A 36 -12.65 4.01 16.19
N PHE A 37 -13.83 3.92 15.55
CA PHE A 37 -15.08 4.31 16.20
C PHE A 37 -15.40 3.47 17.43
N ALA A 38 -15.21 2.15 17.35
CA ALA A 38 -15.46 1.25 18.47
C ALA A 38 -14.55 1.56 19.66
N ILE A 39 -13.26 1.83 19.42
CA ILE A 39 -12.30 2.19 20.47
C ILE A 39 -12.66 3.53 21.12
N PHE A 40 -13.02 4.56 20.36
CA PHE A 40 -13.42 5.84 20.94
C PHE A 40 -14.71 5.76 21.76
N ALA A 41 -15.67 4.91 21.38
CA ALA A 41 -16.86 4.67 22.19
C ALA A 41 -16.52 4.05 23.57
N LEU A 42 -15.39 3.34 23.70
CA LEU A 42 -14.90 2.84 24.98
C LEU A 42 -14.20 3.93 25.80
N VAL A 43 -13.57 4.91 25.15
CA VAL A 43 -12.98 6.09 25.83
C VAL A 43 -14.08 6.92 26.48
N GLU A 44 -15.18 7.20 25.77
CA GLU A 44 -16.31 7.97 26.30
C GLU A 44 -16.91 7.31 27.55
N LYS A 45 -16.93 5.98 27.59
CA LYS A 45 -17.39 5.19 28.75
C LYS A 45 -16.35 5.03 29.86
N ASN A 46 -15.20 5.69 29.76
CA ASN A 46 -14.07 5.58 30.68
C ASN A 46 -13.57 4.13 30.88
N VAL A 47 -13.76 3.27 29.88
CA VAL A 47 -13.32 1.87 29.92
C VAL A 47 -11.84 1.76 29.52
N VAL A 48 -11.40 2.59 28.57
CA VAL A 48 -10.04 2.58 28.02
C VAL A 48 -9.46 4.00 28.10
N PRO A 49 -8.24 4.19 28.63
CA PRO A 49 -7.57 5.49 28.60
C PRO A 49 -7.36 6.00 27.17
N ILE A 50 -7.50 7.32 26.99
CA ILE A 50 -7.35 7.98 25.69
C ILE A 50 -5.97 7.73 25.04
N ASP A 51 -4.90 7.62 25.83
CA ASP A 51 -3.54 7.36 25.35
C ASP A 51 -3.43 5.97 24.71
N ILE A 52 -4.02 4.97 25.36
CA ILE A 52 -4.05 3.58 24.89
C ILE A 52 -4.94 3.46 23.66
N ALA A 53 -6.13 4.06 23.70
CA ALA A 53 -7.05 4.11 22.58
C ALA A 53 -6.41 4.73 21.32
N SER A 54 -5.79 5.90 21.48
CA SER A 54 -5.09 6.60 20.40
C SER A 54 -3.95 5.75 19.85
N SER A 55 -3.17 5.11 20.72
CA SER A 55 -2.10 4.20 20.31
C SER A 55 -2.60 3.03 19.47
N ILE A 56 -3.68 2.36 19.88
CA ILE A 56 -4.25 1.24 19.11
C ILE A 56 -4.73 1.71 17.74
N ILE A 57 -5.43 2.85 17.66
CA ILE A 57 -5.91 3.36 16.37
C ILE A 57 -4.75 3.72 15.45
N LEU A 58 -3.70 4.36 15.97
CA LEU A 58 -2.50 4.71 15.20
C LEU A 58 -1.73 3.46 14.74
N LEU A 59 -1.70 2.42 15.56
CA LEU A 59 -1.14 1.11 15.18
C LEU A 59 -1.94 0.50 14.01
N LEU A 60 -3.27 0.52 14.08
CA LEU A 60 -4.14 0.01 13.01
C LEU A 60 -3.98 0.81 11.70
N CYS A 61 -3.85 2.13 11.80
CA CYS A 61 -3.56 2.97 10.63
C CYS A 61 -2.19 2.63 10.01
N SER A 62 -1.18 2.44 10.85
CA SER A 62 0.17 2.05 10.40
C SER A 62 0.19 0.66 9.76
N TRP A 63 -0.55 -0.28 10.35
CA TRP A 63 -0.74 -1.64 9.83
C TRP A 63 -1.42 -1.63 8.46
N LEU A 64 -2.48 -0.84 8.29
CA LEU A 64 -3.13 -0.63 6.99
C LEU A 64 -2.12 -0.11 5.96
N ILE A 65 -1.36 0.94 6.29
CA ILE A 65 -0.37 1.51 5.37
C ILE A 65 0.70 0.47 4.98
N ALA A 66 1.16 -0.36 5.92
CA ALA A 66 2.10 -1.45 5.63
C ALA A 66 1.51 -2.44 4.62
N HIS A 67 0.25 -2.85 4.79
CA HIS A 67 -0.44 -3.72 3.85
C HIS A 67 -0.62 -3.09 2.47
N LEU A 68 -0.89 -1.78 2.39
CA LEU A 68 -0.99 -1.07 1.11
C LEU A 68 0.35 -1.02 0.38
N LEU A 69 1.46 -0.83 1.09
CA LEU A 69 2.80 -0.87 0.48
C LEU A 69 3.12 -2.26 -0.08
N ASP A 70 2.84 -3.32 0.68
CA ASP A 70 3.05 -4.70 0.24
C ASP A 70 2.15 -5.06 -0.95
N ALA A 71 0.86 -4.74 -0.89
CA ALA A 71 -0.09 -4.95 -1.98
C ALA A 71 0.33 -4.20 -3.26
N SER A 72 0.83 -2.96 -3.13
CA SER A 72 1.36 -2.19 -4.25
C SER A 72 2.55 -2.88 -4.92
N TYR A 73 3.51 -3.37 -4.12
CA TYR A 73 4.65 -4.12 -4.65
C TYR A 73 4.20 -5.39 -5.37
N TRP A 74 3.33 -6.16 -4.72
CA TRP A 74 2.85 -7.43 -5.26
C TRP A 74 2.09 -7.26 -6.57
N TYR A 75 1.22 -6.24 -6.64
CA TYR A 75 0.50 -5.87 -7.86
C TYR A 75 1.46 -5.54 -9.01
N ASN A 76 2.44 -4.67 -8.78
CA ASN A 76 3.39 -4.28 -9.83
C ASN A 76 4.28 -5.45 -10.26
N ARG A 77 4.70 -6.32 -9.34
CA ARG A 77 5.46 -7.54 -9.67
C ARG A 77 4.64 -8.46 -10.58
N ASN A 78 3.36 -8.68 -10.26
CA ASN A 78 2.50 -9.53 -11.07
C ASN A 78 2.25 -8.96 -12.47
N LEU A 79 2.10 -7.64 -12.60
CA LEU A 79 2.00 -7.01 -13.93
C LEU A 79 3.26 -7.21 -14.77
N VAL A 80 4.45 -7.17 -14.17
CA VAL A 80 5.70 -7.44 -14.89
C VAL A 80 5.77 -8.91 -15.35
N MET A 81 5.32 -9.86 -14.52
CA MET A 81 5.23 -11.26 -14.93
C MET A 81 4.24 -11.45 -16.09
N ILE A 82 3.07 -10.81 -16.00
CA ILE A 82 2.06 -10.81 -17.08
C ILE A 82 2.67 -10.26 -18.38
N ALA A 83 3.32 -9.09 -18.33
CA ALA A 83 3.98 -8.52 -19.50
C ALA A 83 5.09 -9.43 -20.06
N ASN A 84 5.84 -10.12 -19.21
CA ASN A 84 6.84 -11.11 -19.65
C ASN A 84 6.23 -12.32 -20.35
N ILE A 85 5.04 -12.76 -19.92
CA ILE A 85 4.27 -13.82 -20.57
C ILE A 85 3.70 -13.31 -21.90
N GLU A 86 3.09 -12.13 -21.92
CA GLU A 86 2.58 -11.49 -23.15
C GLU A 86 3.67 -11.40 -24.23
N ARG A 87 4.89 -11.02 -23.84
CA ARG A 87 6.06 -10.99 -24.74
C ARG A 87 6.47 -12.33 -25.34
N GLN A 88 5.92 -13.45 -24.87
CA GLN A 88 6.15 -14.76 -25.48
C GLN A 88 5.19 -15.04 -26.64
N PHE A 89 4.08 -14.31 -26.72
CA PHE A 89 2.97 -14.58 -27.63
C PHE A 89 2.67 -13.42 -28.58
N LEU A 90 2.84 -12.19 -28.11
CA LEU A 90 2.49 -10.98 -28.85
C LEU A 90 3.67 -10.46 -29.67
N ASP A 91 3.37 -10.05 -30.89
CA ASP A 91 4.28 -9.32 -31.77
C ASP A 91 4.08 -7.80 -31.60
N ARG A 92 4.94 -7.01 -32.24
CA ARG A 92 4.91 -5.55 -32.19
C ARG A 92 3.54 -4.97 -32.59
N ASN A 93 2.91 -5.52 -33.62
CA ASN A 93 1.65 -5.00 -34.14
C ASN A 93 0.49 -5.22 -33.15
N ASP A 94 0.52 -6.34 -32.42
CA ASP A 94 -0.51 -6.70 -31.44
C ASP A 94 -0.60 -5.67 -30.30
N LEU A 95 0.51 -5.03 -29.96
CA LEU A 95 0.51 -3.96 -28.96
C LEU A 95 -0.42 -2.81 -29.37
N LYS A 96 -0.53 -2.49 -30.66
CA LYS A 96 -1.45 -1.45 -31.14
C LYS A 96 -2.84 -1.99 -31.40
N GLU A 97 -2.93 -3.20 -31.93
CA GLU A 97 -4.20 -3.80 -32.38
C GLU A 97 -5.05 -4.29 -31.20
N ILE A 98 -4.44 -4.73 -30.11
CA ILE A 98 -5.13 -5.24 -28.93
C ILE A 98 -5.20 -4.20 -27.81
N HIS A 99 -4.05 -3.86 -27.22
CA HIS A 99 -3.96 -2.83 -26.18
C HIS A 99 -2.53 -2.34 -25.99
N TYR A 100 -2.33 -1.03 -26.12
CA TYR A 100 -1.01 -0.38 -26.08
C TYR A 100 -0.26 -0.45 -24.73
N TYR A 101 -0.80 -1.13 -23.72
CA TYR A 101 -0.12 -1.37 -22.44
C TYR A 101 0.49 -2.77 -22.36
N PHE A 102 0.10 -3.67 -23.26
CA PHE A 102 0.61 -5.03 -23.29
C PHE A 102 2.09 -5.05 -23.65
N GLY A 103 2.77 -6.09 -23.20
CA GLY A 103 4.15 -6.37 -23.54
C GLY A 103 5.14 -5.31 -23.05
N VAL A 104 4.75 -4.36 -22.18
CA VAL A 104 5.66 -3.36 -21.62
C VAL A 104 5.51 -3.28 -20.11
N HIS A 105 6.67 -3.29 -19.44
CA HIS A 105 6.73 -3.15 -18.00
C HIS A 105 6.28 -1.76 -17.61
N ARG A 106 5.43 -1.70 -16.59
CA ARG A 106 5.09 -0.44 -15.95
C ARG A 106 6.37 0.23 -15.41
N PRO A 107 6.62 1.51 -15.69
CA PRO A 107 7.74 2.22 -15.12
C PRO A 107 7.58 2.35 -13.60
N LYS A 108 8.54 1.76 -12.86
CA LYS A 108 8.71 1.88 -11.40
C LYS A 108 7.65 1.15 -10.57
N ASN A 109 7.99 0.87 -9.31
CA ASN A 109 7.07 0.32 -8.31
C ASN A 109 6.10 1.40 -7.77
N LYS A 110 5.29 2.00 -8.64
CA LYS A 110 4.31 3.03 -8.26
C LYS A 110 3.00 2.41 -7.77
N MET A 111 2.50 2.92 -6.65
CA MET A 111 1.19 2.54 -6.12
C MET A 111 0.06 2.99 -7.05
N ILE A 112 -0.95 2.14 -7.21
CA ILE A 112 -2.15 2.43 -8.01
C ILE A 112 -3.13 3.34 -7.27
N GLU A 113 -3.95 4.08 -8.03
CA GLU A 113 -4.78 5.15 -7.48
C GLU A 113 -5.70 4.70 -6.34
N HIS A 114 -6.35 3.54 -6.46
CA HIS A 114 -7.24 3.07 -5.39
C HIS A 114 -6.48 2.74 -4.08
N LEU A 115 -5.23 2.27 -4.16
CA LEU A 115 -4.39 2.07 -2.98
C LEU A 115 -3.90 3.42 -2.41
N LYS A 116 -3.64 4.42 -3.27
CA LYS A 116 -3.30 5.79 -2.82
C LYS A 116 -4.45 6.44 -2.06
N LEU A 117 -5.70 6.22 -2.49
CA LEU A 117 -6.88 6.71 -1.79
C LEU A 117 -6.97 6.11 -0.39
N GLN A 118 -6.76 4.79 -0.25
CA GLN A 118 -6.74 4.13 1.06
C GLN A 118 -5.56 4.58 1.93
N PHE A 119 -4.39 4.80 1.32
CA PHE A 119 -3.23 5.33 2.02
C PHE A 119 -3.54 6.71 2.61
N SER A 120 -4.20 7.56 1.81
CA SER A 120 -4.63 8.90 2.20
C SER A 120 -5.67 8.85 3.31
N LEU A 121 -6.63 7.92 3.24
CA LEU A 121 -7.62 7.69 4.29
C LEU A 121 -6.97 7.28 5.61
N GLY A 122 -6.09 6.28 5.59
CA GLY A 122 -5.38 5.81 6.79
C GLY A 122 -4.48 6.89 7.40
N SER A 123 -3.77 7.64 6.56
CA SER A 123 -2.92 8.75 6.99
C SER A 123 -3.76 9.90 7.58
N GLY A 124 -4.88 10.24 6.94
CA GLY A 124 -5.79 11.29 7.40
C GLY A 124 -6.44 10.93 8.74
N LEU A 125 -6.91 9.69 8.90
CA LEU A 125 -7.45 9.22 10.18
C LEU A 125 -6.39 9.25 11.29
N GLY A 126 -5.17 8.78 11.01
CA GLY A 126 -4.07 8.86 11.97
C GLY A 126 -3.72 10.30 12.37
N ALA A 127 -3.73 11.24 11.41
CA ALA A 127 -3.50 12.65 11.69
C ALA A 127 -4.59 13.26 12.57
N ILE A 128 -5.87 12.94 12.32
CA ILE A 128 -7.00 13.38 13.15
C ILE A 128 -6.84 12.87 14.59
N VAL A 129 -6.54 11.58 14.78
CA VAL A 129 -6.35 10.99 16.11
C VAL A 129 -5.17 11.63 16.85
N LEU A 130 -4.04 11.85 16.17
CA LEU A 130 -2.89 12.55 16.75
C LEU A 130 -3.24 13.97 17.19
N PHE A 131 -3.96 14.70 16.34
CA PHE A 131 -4.35 16.07 16.64
C PHE A 131 -5.32 16.12 17.82
N TYR A 132 -6.30 15.21 17.86
CA TYR A 132 -7.23 15.06 18.97
C TYR A 132 -6.50 14.71 20.28
N HIS A 133 -5.59 13.74 20.25
CA HIS A 133 -4.78 13.41 21.43
C HIS A 133 -3.92 14.60 21.88
N LEU A 134 -3.33 15.34 20.94
CA LEU A 134 -2.54 16.53 21.24
C LEU A 134 -3.40 17.60 21.94
N SER A 135 -4.63 17.85 21.44
CA SER A 135 -5.52 18.88 21.99
C SER A 135 -6.10 18.53 23.34
N GLU A 136 -6.49 17.27 23.56
CA GLU A 136 -7.16 16.85 24.80
C GLU A 136 -6.18 16.48 25.92
N VAL A 137 -4.99 16.01 25.57
CA VAL A 137 -4.06 15.44 26.56
C VAL A 137 -2.84 16.32 26.75
N ILE A 138 -2.11 16.60 25.66
CA ILE A 138 -0.77 17.22 25.76
C ILE A 138 -0.86 18.73 26.01
N ILE A 139 -1.70 19.45 25.27
CA ILE A 139 -1.84 20.91 25.44
C ILE A 139 -2.30 21.25 26.87
N PRO A 140 -3.36 20.62 27.42
CA PRO A 140 -3.80 20.90 28.78
C PRO A 140 -2.74 20.54 29.83
N ALA A 141 -2.03 19.41 29.68
CA ALA A 141 -0.96 19.02 30.60
C ALA A 141 0.21 20.02 30.63
N ILE A 142 0.53 20.66 29.50
CA ILE A 142 1.56 21.71 29.45
C ILE A 142 1.04 23.01 30.10
N GLN A 143 -0.24 23.34 29.92
CA GLN A 143 -0.84 24.58 30.42
C GLN A 143 -1.13 24.57 31.91
N SER A 144 -1.50 23.41 32.48
CA SER A 144 -1.96 23.31 33.87
C SER A 144 -0.87 23.66 34.89
N LYS A 145 0.42 23.66 34.53
CA LYS A 145 1.61 23.82 35.41
C LYS A 145 1.71 22.82 36.58
N GLU A 146 0.60 22.19 36.94
CA GLU A 146 0.40 21.15 37.93
C GLU A 146 0.07 19.84 37.21
N SER A 147 1.05 19.25 36.53
CA SER A 147 1.11 17.80 36.32
C SER A 147 2.39 17.45 35.57
N SER A 148 3.19 16.58 36.16
CA SER A 148 4.25 15.88 35.44
C SER A 148 3.61 15.19 34.24
N LEU A 149 4.05 15.51 33.02
CA LEU A 149 3.77 14.69 31.83
C LEU A 149 4.08 13.24 32.17
N GLU A 150 3.04 12.42 32.27
CA GLU A 150 3.25 11.00 32.51
C GLU A 150 3.83 10.37 31.24
N VAL A 151 4.65 9.33 31.43
CA VAL A 151 5.31 8.65 30.30
C VAL A 151 4.29 8.06 29.32
N ILE A 152 3.10 7.70 29.81
CA ILE A 152 2.04 7.11 29.00
C ILE A 152 1.53 8.06 27.90
N ASN A 153 1.51 9.37 28.17
CA ASN A 153 1.07 10.39 27.21
C ASN A 153 2.00 10.48 25.98
N ALA A 154 3.25 10.02 26.11
CA ALA A 154 4.21 9.99 25.01
C ALA A 154 4.05 8.75 24.09
N VAL A 155 3.32 7.70 24.53
CA VAL A 155 3.23 6.42 23.82
C VAL A 155 2.68 6.56 22.40
N PRO A 156 1.58 7.29 22.13
CA PRO A 156 1.07 7.48 20.77
C PRO A 156 2.11 8.09 19.81
N TYR A 157 2.94 9.01 20.29
CA TYR A 157 3.93 9.71 19.48
C TYR A 157 5.16 8.84 19.22
N ILE A 158 5.65 8.13 20.24
CA ILE A 158 6.73 7.14 20.08
C ILE A 158 6.29 6.06 19.08
N LEU A 159 5.04 5.61 19.18
CA LEU A 159 4.47 4.64 18.25
C LEU A 159 4.47 5.19 16.81
N VAL A 160 4.02 6.43 16.59
CA VAL A 160 4.01 7.01 15.24
C VAL A 160 5.42 7.18 14.67
N ILE A 161 6.39 7.59 15.49
CA ILE A 161 7.80 7.70 15.06
C ILE A 161 8.35 6.32 14.66
N SER A 162 8.15 5.31 15.51
CA SER A 162 8.60 3.94 15.23
C SER A 162 7.89 3.32 14.01
N ALA A 163 6.59 3.55 13.86
CA ALA A 163 5.81 3.12 12.71
C ALA A 163 6.28 3.80 11.42
N ALA A 164 6.51 5.12 11.43
CA ALA A 164 7.04 5.85 10.30
C ALA A 164 8.41 5.31 9.87
N TRP A 165 9.30 5.06 10.83
CA TRP A 165 10.61 4.45 10.57
C TRP A 165 10.47 3.06 9.93
N TYR A 166 9.61 2.19 10.49
CA TYR A 166 9.33 0.86 9.94
C TYR A 166 8.76 0.93 8.51
N LEU A 167 7.78 1.79 8.27
CA LEU A 167 7.15 1.95 6.95
C LEU A 167 8.14 2.46 5.89
N MET A 168 9.05 3.36 6.29
CA MET A 168 10.12 3.82 5.40
C MET A 168 11.11 2.71 5.06
N ASP A 169 11.52 1.89 6.04
CA ASP A 169 12.38 0.73 5.81
C ASP A 169 11.69 -0.32 4.92
N LEU A 170 10.43 -0.64 5.21
CA LEU A 170 9.62 -1.56 4.40
C LEU A 170 9.53 -1.08 2.94
N LYS A 171 9.20 0.20 2.72
CA LYS A 171 9.14 0.78 1.38
C LYS A 171 10.47 0.63 0.63
N ARG A 172 11.60 0.92 1.28
CA ARG A 172 12.94 0.76 0.68
C ARG A 172 13.21 -0.69 0.29
N LYS A 173 12.90 -1.65 1.18
CA LYS A 173 13.06 -3.08 0.90
C LYS A 173 12.21 -3.54 -0.29
N LEU A 174 10.95 -3.08 -0.37
CA LEU A 174 10.05 -3.43 -1.47
C LEU A 174 10.49 -2.85 -2.82
N VAL A 175 11.00 -1.60 -2.83
CA VAL A 175 11.59 -1.01 -4.04
C VAL A 175 12.81 -1.82 -4.48
N LYS A 176 13.73 -2.16 -3.56
CA LYS A 176 14.91 -2.97 -3.88
C LYS A 176 14.54 -4.35 -4.44
N LYS A 177 13.55 -5.04 -3.83
CA LYS A 177 13.04 -6.32 -4.32
C LYS A 177 12.48 -6.20 -5.75
N TYR A 178 11.79 -5.10 -6.05
CA TYR A 178 11.24 -4.86 -7.38
C TYR A 178 12.34 -4.60 -8.43
N GLU A 179 13.33 -3.79 -8.07
CA GLU A 179 14.49 -3.53 -8.94
C GLU A 179 15.31 -4.81 -9.20
N GLU A 180 15.55 -5.62 -8.16
CA GLU A 180 16.19 -6.92 -8.28
C GLU A 180 15.40 -7.87 -9.18
N PHE A 181 14.07 -7.88 -9.05
CA PHE A 181 13.21 -8.67 -9.92
C PHE A 181 13.32 -8.26 -11.39
N LEU A 182 13.28 -6.96 -11.68
CA LEU A 182 13.44 -6.44 -13.04
C LEU A 182 14.82 -6.75 -13.63
N ALA A 183 15.88 -6.64 -12.83
CA ALA A 183 17.23 -6.93 -13.26
C ALA A 183 17.44 -8.41 -13.60
N ASN A 184 16.85 -9.32 -12.82
CA ASN A 184 16.99 -10.76 -13.02
C ASN A 184 15.97 -11.34 -14.03
N SER A 185 14.82 -10.70 -14.21
CA SER A 185 13.72 -11.17 -15.07
C SER A 185 13.22 -10.09 -16.05
N PRO A 186 14.09 -9.53 -16.92
CA PRO A 186 13.70 -8.45 -17.83
C PRO A 186 12.71 -8.89 -18.92
N GLY A 187 12.58 -10.20 -19.16
CA GLY A 187 11.75 -10.75 -20.25
C GLY A 187 12.42 -10.64 -21.62
N LYS A 188 11.67 -10.95 -22.68
CA LYS A 188 12.10 -10.69 -24.06
C LYS A 188 11.94 -9.21 -24.39
N ASP A 189 12.79 -8.67 -25.26
CA ASP A 189 12.61 -7.32 -25.79
C ASP A 189 11.53 -7.31 -26.88
N ILE A 190 10.65 -6.32 -26.82
CA ILE A 190 9.72 -5.96 -27.90
C ILE A 190 9.95 -4.49 -28.25
N ASP A 191 10.09 -4.21 -29.54
CA ASP A 191 10.22 -2.84 -30.04
C ASP A 191 8.88 -2.09 -29.86
N ALA A 192 8.83 -1.24 -28.83
CA ALA A 192 7.71 -0.37 -28.52
C ALA A 192 8.01 1.12 -28.80
N SER A 193 9.01 1.41 -29.63
CA SER A 193 9.47 2.78 -29.91
C SER A 193 8.40 3.70 -30.53
N ASP A 194 7.41 3.13 -31.18
CA ASP A 194 6.31 3.82 -31.87
C ASP A 194 5.01 3.86 -31.06
N ILE A 195 5.04 3.44 -29.79
CA ILE A 195 3.91 3.50 -28.87
C ILE A 195 4.09 4.67 -27.91
N ASN A 196 3.11 5.58 -27.91
CA ASN A 196 3.07 6.67 -26.96
C ASN A 196 2.24 6.28 -25.73
N TYR A 197 2.93 6.02 -24.62
CA TYR A 197 2.28 5.62 -23.37
C TYR A 197 1.65 6.82 -22.66
N GLY A 198 0.32 6.76 -22.47
CA GLY A 198 -0.41 7.74 -21.68
C GLY A 198 -0.12 7.67 -20.18
N VAL A 199 -0.66 8.65 -19.44
CA VAL A 199 -0.53 8.76 -17.97
C VAL A 199 -0.96 7.51 -17.20
N GLY A 200 -1.89 6.73 -17.75
CA GLY A 200 -2.36 5.48 -17.12
C GLY A 200 -1.27 4.40 -17.03
N HIS A 201 -0.27 4.41 -17.91
CA HIS A 201 0.88 3.51 -17.82
C HIS A 201 1.75 3.82 -16.60
N GLY A 202 1.56 4.95 -15.92
CA GLY A 202 2.29 5.31 -14.71
C GLY A 202 3.64 5.98 -14.95
N HIS A 203 3.86 6.59 -16.12
CA HIS A 203 4.97 7.55 -16.30
C HIS A 203 4.80 8.76 -15.37
#